data_AF-A0A2K3NFP3-F1
#
_entry.id   AF-A0A2K3NFP3-F1
#
_cell.length_a   1.000
_cell.length_b   1.000
_cell.length_c   1.000
_cell.angle_alpha   90.00
_cell.angle_beta   90.00
_cell.angle_gamma   90.00
#
_symmetry.space_group_name_H-M   'P 1'
#
loop_
_entity.id
_entity.type
_entity.pdbx_description
1 polymer ?
#
loop_
_entity_poly.entity_id
_entity_poly.type
_entity_poly.pdbx_seq_one_letter_code
_entity_poly.pdbx_strand_id
1 'polypeptide(L)'
;MLSCCYGALSNNYQFHITELITDFEVSEGIYSRAAIEETDSVCLWLGANVMLEYSLEEATALLQKNLDNARASLEVLVADLLFLRDQTTITQVTIARVYNWDVHQRRTQQVAATAIAQE
;
A
#
# COMPACT_ATOMS: atom_id res chain seq x y z
N MET A 1 26.06 22.10 -56.51
CA MET A 1 26.50 20.92 -55.74
C MET A 1 25.95 20.99 -54.32
N LEU A 2 24.61 21.12 -54.16
CA LEU A 2 23.93 21.18 -52.85
C LEU A 2 22.41 20.96 -52.98
N SER A 3 21.99 20.09 -53.90
CA SER A 3 20.55 19.82 -54.17
C SER A 3 20.19 18.33 -54.29
N CYS A 4 21.01 17.41 -53.76
CA CYS A 4 20.75 15.97 -53.85
C CYS A 4 20.52 15.25 -52.51
N CYS A 5 20.52 15.95 -51.37
CA CYS A 5 20.42 15.27 -50.07
C CYS A 5 19.04 15.38 -49.38
N TYR A 6 18.02 15.95 -50.03
CA TYR A 6 16.70 16.19 -49.43
C TYR A 6 15.59 15.30 -50.04
N GLY A 7 15.90 14.02 -50.30
CA GLY A 7 15.01 13.15 -51.08
C GLY A 7 15.01 11.66 -50.70
N ALA A 8 15.22 11.31 -49.42
CA ALA A 8 15.18 9.90 -49.00
C ALA A 8 14.69 9.67 -47.56
N LEU A 9 13.73 10.44 -47.06
CA LEU A 9 13.05 10.16 -45.77
C LEU A 9 11.53 10.17 -45.91
N SER A 10 11.04 9.59 -47.01
CA SER A 10 9.67 9.10 -47.12
C SER A 10 9.77 7.65 -47.54
N ASN A 11 9.79 6.75 -46.55
CA ASN A 11 9.32 5.38 -46.68
C ASN A 11 9.39 4.67 -45.31
N ASN A 12 8.20 4.48 -44.74
CA ASN A 12 7.82 3.32 -43.92
C ASN A 12 8.64 3.06 -42.65
N TYR A 13 8.24 3.69 -41.55
CA TYR A 13 8.21 2.98 -40.26
C TYR A 13 7.17 1.86 -40.38
N GLN A 14 7.55 0.76 -41.01
CA GLN A 14 6.89 -0.51 -40.81
C GLN A 14 7.24 -0.90 -39.36
N PHE A 15 6.29 -0.82 -38.44
CA PHE A 15 6.44 -1.38 -37.11
C PHE A 15 6.55 -2.89 -37.28
N HIS A 16 7.75 -3.38 -37.55
CA HIS A 16 8.03 -4.80 -37.61
C HIS A 16 7.96 -5.27 -36.16
N ILE A 17 6.88 -5.94 -35.79
CA ILE A 17 6.76 -6.60 -34.49
C ILE A 17 7.86 -7.67 -34.49
N THR A 18 9.00 -7.32 -33.90
CA THR A 18 10.01 -8.30 -33.51
C THR A 18 9.31 -9.22 -32.53
N GLU A 19 9.23 -10.50 -32.91
CA GLU A 19 8.74 -11.59 -32.08
C GLU A 19 9.26 -11.39 -30.63
N LEU A 20 8.34 -11.13 -29.70
CA LEU A 20 8.69 -10.77 -28.33
C LEU A 20 9.09 -12.06 -27.61
N ILE A 21 10.41 -12.28 -27.51
CA ILE A 21 10.96 -13.43 -26.82
C ILE A 21 11.14 -13.07 -25.35
N THR A 22 10.49 -13.82 -24.46
CA THR A 22 10.64 -13.68 -23.01
C THR A 22 10.92 -15.03 -22.36
N ASP A 23 11.52 -14.98 -21.17
CA ASP A 23 11.77 -16.16 -20.34
C ASP A 23 10.63 -16.29 -19.32
N PHE A 24 9.80 -17.33 -19.46
CA PHE A 24 8.68 -17.63 -18.57
C PHE A 24 9.10 -18.53 -17.42
N GLU A 25 8.65 -18.21 -16.22
CA GLU A 25 8.85 -19.05 -15.03
C GLU A 25 7.89 -20.24 -15.04
N VAL A 26 8.43 -21.46 -15.14
CA VAL A 26 7.64 -22.71 -15.12
C VAL A 26 7.58 -23.28 -13.69
N SER A 27 8.65 -23.07 -12.93
CA SER A 27 8.78 -23.41 -11.52
C SER A 27 9.82 -22.51 -10.88
N GLU A 28 9.91 -22.50 -9.55
CA GLU A 28 10.84 -21.64 -8.81
C GLU A 28 12.28 -21.85 -9.30
N GLY A 29 12.86 -20.83 -9.93
CA GLY A 29 14.20 -20.86 -10.50
C GLY A 29 14.35 -21.61 -11.83
N ILE A 30 13.27 -22.13 -12.43
CA ILE A 30 13.27 -22.79 -13.74
C ILE A 30 12.53 -21.90 -14.75
N TYR A 31 13.29 -21.40 -15.72
CA TYR A 31 12.79 -20.50 -16.77
C TYR A 31 12.86 -21.16 -18.14
N SER A 32 11.84 -20.94 -18.96
CA SER A 32 11.76 -21.41 -20.34
C SER A 32 11.54 -20.23 -21.28
N ARG A 33 12.33 -20.17 -22.34
CA ARG A 33 12.18 -19.14 -23.37
C ARG A 33 11.02 -19.44 -24.29
N ALA A 34 10.14 -18.46 -24.51
CA ALA A 34 9.08 -18.57 -25.50
C ALA A 34 8.83 -17.24 -26.21
N ALA A 35 8.31 -17.33 -27.43
CA ALA A 35 7.81 -16.19 -28.20
C ALA A 35 6.37 -15.89 -27.79
N ILE A 36 6.04 -14.61 -27.62
CA ILE A 36 4.68 -14.14 -27.33
C ILE A 36 3.99 -13.72 -28.63
N GLU A 37 2.78 -14.23 -28.84
CA GLU A 37 1.86 -13.75 -29.87
C GLU A 37 1.08 -12.53 -29.37
N GLU A 38 0.79 -11.58 -30.24
CA GLU A 38 -0.03 -10.41 -29.88
C GLU A 38 -1.43 -10.85 -29.49
N THR A 39 -1.84 -10.52 -28.26
CA THR A 39 -3.15 -10.89 -27.69
C THR A 39 -3.82 -9.66 -27.10
N ASP A 40 -5.13 -9.51 -27.32
CA ASP A 40 -5.93 -8.36 -26.85
C ASP A 40 -6.52 -8.55 -25.44
N SER A 41 -6.34 -9.74 -24.85
CA SER A 41 -6.86 -10.14 -23.56
C SER A 41 -5.80 -10.76 -22.65
N VAL A 42 -6.03 -10.67 -21.33
CA VAL A 42 -5.17 -11.20 -20.28
C VAL A 42 -6.00 -11.92 -19.22
N CYS A 43 -5.44 -12.99 -18.65
CA CYS A 43 -6.05 -13.73 -17.56
C CYS A 43 -5.58 -13.19 -16.21
N LEU A 44 -6.51 -12.70 -15.39
CA LEU A 44 -6.24 -12.20 -14.05
C LEU A 44 -6.74 -13.18 -12.99
N TRP A 45 -5.90 -13.42 -11.97
CA TRP A 45 -6.29 -14.16 -10.78
C TRP A 45 -6.91 -13.24 -9.74
N LEU A 46 -8.20 -13.43 -9.45
CA LEU A 46 -8.95 -12.57 -8.52
C LEU A 46 -8.99 -13.11 -7.09
N GLY A 47 -8.43 -14.30 -6.85
CA GLY A 47 -8.50 -15.02 -5.59
C GLY A 47 -9.65 -16.03 -5.55
N ALA A 48 -9.85 -16.67 -4.39
CA ALA A 48 -10.88 -17.69 -4.18
C ALA A 48 -10.91 -18.81 -5.25
N ASN A 49 -9.75 -19.16 -5.81
CA ASN A 49 -9.61 -20.13 -6.89
C ASN A 49 -10.31 -19.74 -8.22
N VAL A 50 -10.45 -18.42 -8.47
CA VAL A 50 -11.11 -17.87 -9.67
C VAL A 50 -10.10 -17.08 -10.51
N MET A 51 -10.05 -17.44 -11.79
CA MET A 51 -9.34 -16.72 -12.85
C MET A 51 -10.35 -16.26 -13.90
N LEU A 52 -10.23 -15.02 -14.36
CA LEU A 52 -11.08 -14.47 -15.41
C LEU A 52 -10.22 -13.78 -16.48
N GLU A 53 -10.67 -13.91 -17.72
CA GLU A 53 -10.11 -13.21 -18.87
C GLU A 53 -10.72 -11.81 -18.97
N TYR A 54 -9.87 -10.82 -19.19
CA TYR A 54 -10.24 -9.41 -19.37
C TYR A 54 -9.54 -8.85 -20.61
N SER A 55 -10.15 -7.84 -21.24
CA SER A 55 -9.42 -7.03 -22.22
C SER A 55 -8.30 -6.23 -21.55
N LEU A 56 -7.27 -5.85 -22.31
CA LEU A 56 -6.15 -5.06 -21.78
C LEU A 56 -6.59 -3.75 -21.10
N GLU A 57 -7.61 -3.09 -21.65
CA GLU A 57 -8.15 -1.84 -21.10
C GLU A 57 -8.85 -2.06 -19.75
N GLU A 58 -9.72 -3.08 -19.67
CA GLU A 58 -10.44 -3.42 -18.44
C GLU A 58 -9.48 -3.90 -17.34
N ALA A 59 -8.49 -4.72 -17.70
CA ALA A 59 -7.46 -5.20 -16.78
C ALA A 59 -6.66 -4.02 -16.19
N THR A 60 -6.26 -3.07 -17.04
CA THR A 60 -5.54 -1.87 -16.61
C THR A 60 -6.39 -1.01 -15.68
N ALA A 61 -7.66 -0.77 -16.04
CA ALA A 61 -8.58 0.00 -15.21
C ALA A 61 -8.84 -0.67 -13.85
N LEU A 62 -9.00 -2.00 -13.82
CA LEU A 62 -9.20 -2.78 -12.59
C LEU A 62 -7.98 -2.70 -11.68
N LEU A 63 -6.78 -2.92 -12.23
CA LEU A 63 -5.53 -2.84 -11.47
C LEU A 63 -5.27 -1.43 -10.94
N GLN A 64 -5.54 -0.40 -11.75
CA GLN A 64 -5.41 0.98 -11.32
C GLN A 64 -6.38 1.31 -10.18
N LYS A 65 -7.64 0.89 -10.29
CA LYS A 65 -8.63 1.05 -9.22
C LYS A 65 -8.22 0.33 -7.93
N ASN A 66 -7.70 -0.90 -8.04
CA ASN A 66 -7.22 -1.65 -6.86
C ASN A 66 -6.03 -0.95 -6.20
N LEU A 67 -5.11 -0.41 -6.98
CA LEU A 67 -3.98 0.37 -6.50
C LEU A 67 -4.45 1.63 -5.78
N ASP A 68 -5.38 2.39 -6.37
CA ASP A 68 -5.89 3.63 -5.78
C ASP A 68 -6.67 3.35 -4.48
N ASN A 69 -7.47 2.28 -4.44
CA ASN A 69 -8.15 1.83 -3.22
C ASN A 69 -7.16 1.42 -2.12
N ALA A 70 -6.08 0.72 -2.47
CA ALA A 70 -5.05 0.32 -1.52
C ALA A 70 -4.30 1.54 -0.96
N ARG A 71 -4.00 2.53 -1.81
CA ARG A 71 -3.39 3.81 -1.38
C ARG A 71 -4.30 4.60 -0.45
N ALA A 72 -5.57 4.75 -0.81
CA ALA A 72 -6.55 5.43 0.04
C ALA A 72 -6.71 4.72 1.40
N SER A 73 -6.75 3.38 1.39
CA SER A 73 -6.81 2.59 2.62
C SER A 73 -5.56 2.79 3.48
N LEU A 74 -4.38 2.85 2.85
CA LEU A 74 -3.13 3.12 3.56
C LEU A 74 -3.14 4.50 4.24
N GLU A 75 -3.60 5.54 3.55
CA GLU A 75 -3.68 6.88 4.13
C GLU A 75 -4.59 6.93 5.36
N VAL A 76 -5.75 6.28 5.29
CA VAL A 76 -6.68 6.14 6.43
C VAL A 76 -6.01 5.40 7.59
N LEU A 77 -5.39 4.25 7.32
CA LEU A 77 -4.73 3.46 8.35
C LEU A 77 -3.58 4.22 9.02
N VAL A 78 -2.82 5.01 8.27
CA VAL A 78 -1.76 5.86 8.83
C VAL A 78 -2.34 6.91 9.78
N ALA A 79 -3.44 7.57 9.39
CA ALA A 79 -4.10 8.54 10.26
C ALA A 79 -4.64 7.89 11.55
N ASP A 80 -5.25 6.71 11.43
CA ASP A 80 -5.76 5.95 12.58
C ASP A 80 -4.63 5.51 13.52
N LEU A 81 -3.47 5.09 12.99
CA LEU A 81 -2.31 4.75 13.81
C LEU A 81 -1.77 5.94 14.60
N LEU A 82 -1.69 7.12 13.97
CA LEU A 82 -1.30 8.35 14.65
C LEU A 82 -2.30 8.71 15.76
N PHE A 83 -3.60 8.61 15.47
CA PHE A 83 -4.65 8.82 16.45
C PHE A 83 -4.51 7.87 17.65
N LEU A 84 -4.33 6.56 17.41
CA LEU A 84 -4.16 5.56 18.47
C LEU A 84 -2.91 5.80 19.31
N ARG A 85 -1.81 6.25 18.69
CA ARG A 85 -0.58 6.62 19.40
C ARG A 85 -0.81 7.79 20.35
N ASP A 86 -1.54 8.81 19.92
CA ASP A 86 -1.85 9.96 20.75
C ASP A 86 -2.83 9.59 21.87
N GLN A 87 -3.87 8.79 21.57
CA GLN A 87 -4.78 8.26 22.59
C GLN A 87 -4.04 7.45 23.65
N THR A 88 -3.12 6.57 23.24
CA THR A 88 -2.29 5.79 24.18
C THR A 88 -1.52 6.72 25.13
N THR A 89 -0.90 7.77 24.61
CA THR A 89 -0.13 8.74 25.40
C THR A 89 -1.04 9.50 26.39
N ILE A 90 -2.20 9.98 25.93
CA ILE A 90 -3.17 10.70 26.77
C ILE A 90 -3.69 9.80 27.89
N THR A 91 -4.05 8.56 27.57
CA THR A 91 -4.52 7.58 28.55
C THR A 91 -3.44 7.29 29.60
N GLN A 92 -2.19 7.10 29.20
CA GLN A 92 -1.08 6.87 30.13
C GLN A 92 -0.90 8.04 31.11
N VAL A 93 -0.89 9.28 30.61
CA VAL A 93 -0.78 10.48 31.46
C VAL A 93 -1.99 10.61 32.38
N THR A 94 -3.19 10.32 31.89
CA THR A 94 -4.42 10.39 32.69
C THR A 94 -4.40 9.38 33.83
N ILE A 95 -3.97 8.14 33.56
CA ILE A 95 -3.79 7.10 34.60
C ILE A 95 -2.78 7.57 35.65
N ALA A 96 -1.64 8.14 35.24
CA ALA A 96 -0.64 8.66 36.17
C ALA A 96 -1.18 9.81 37.04
N ARG A 97 -1.98 10.71 36.47
CA ARG A 97 -2.63 11.81 37.22
C ARG A 97 -3.61 11.29 38.26
N VAL A 98 -4.46 10.33 37.88
CA VAL A 98 -5.42 9.70 38.80
C VAL A 98 -4.68 8.98 39.93
N TYR A 99 -3.60 8.26 39.62
CA TYR A 99 -2.77 7.62 40.63
C TYR A 99 -2.14 8.63 41.60
N ASN A 100 -1.55 9.71 41.09
CA ASN A 100 -0.97 10.77 41.92
C ASN A 100 -2.01 11.42 42.84
N TRP A 101 -3.22 11.66 42.32
CA TRP A 101 -4.32 12.20 43.10
C TRP A 101 -4.76 11.24 44.21
N ASP A 102 -4.91 9.94 43.92
CA ASP A 102 -5.26 8.90 44.91
C ASP A 102 -4.23 8.83 46.05
N VAL A 103 -2.93 8.84 45.71
CA VAL A 103 -1.85 8.86 46.72
C VAL A 103 -1.90 10.11 47.59
N HIS A 104 -2.11 11.29 46.99
CA HIS A 104 -2.20 12.54 47.75
C HIS A 104 -3.41 12.54 48.69
N GLN A 105 -4.57 12.08 48.20
CA GLN A 105 -5.80 11.98 48.99
C GLN A 105 -5.63 11.05 50.20
N ARG A 106 -5.02 9.87 50.01
CA ARG A 106 -4.75 8.93 51.11
C ARG A 106 -3.79 9.51 52.16
N ARG A 107 -2.76 10.24 51.73
CA ARG A 107 -1.84 10.92 52.65
C ARG A 107 -2.55 11.99 53.48
N THR A 108 -3.39 12.81 52.84
CA THR A 108 -4.18 13.84 53.55
C THR A 108 -5.13 13.22 54.57
N GLN A 109 -5.79 12.10 54.24
CA GLN A 109 -6.64 11.35 55.17
C GLN A 109 -5.85 10.77 56.35
N GLN A 110 -4.65 10.22 56.10
CA GLN A 110 -3.77 9.72 57.17
C GLN A 110 -3.32 10.84 58.11
N VAL A 111 -2.87 11.98 57.57
CA VAL A 111 -2.47 13.15 58.36
C VAL A 111 -3.63 13.63 59.23
N ALA A 112 -4.82 13.76 58.66
CA ALA A 112 -6.04 14.13 59.41
C ALA A 112 -6.37 13.12 60.52
N ALA A 113 -6.23 11.82 60.26
CA ALA A 113 -6.47 10.77 61.27
C ALA A 113 -5.45 10.83 62.41
N THR A 114 -4.16 11.07 62.13
CA THR A 114 -3.13 11.25 63.18
C THR A 114 -3.33 12.53 64.00
N ALA A 115 -3.81 13.61 63.39
CA ALA A 115 -4.08 14.86 64.12
C ALA A 115 -5.23 14.70 65.13
N ILE A 116 -6.28 13.95 64.75
CA ILE A 116 -7.43 13.66 65.63
C ILE A 116 -7.06 12.73 66.79
N ALA A 117 -6.03 11.88 66.63
CA ALA A 117 -5.60 10.94 67.67
C ALA A 117 -4.65 11.55 68.73
N GLN A 118 -4.21 12.82 68.55
CA GLN A 118 -3.30 13.52 69.45
C GLN A 118 -3.98 14.58 70.35
N GLU A 119 -5.28 14.82 70.16
CA GLU A 119 -6.16 15.53 71.11
C GLU A 119 -6.87 14.54 72.05
#